data_AF-A0A091R4K9-F1
#
_entry.id   AF-A0A091R4K9-F1
#
_cell.length_a   1.000
_cell.length_b   1.000
_cell.length_c   1.000
_cell.angle_alpha   90.00
_cell.angle_beta   90.00
_cell.angle_gamma   90.00
#
_symmetry.space_group_name_H-M   'P 1'
#
loop_
_entity.id
_entity.type
_entity.pdbx_description
1 polymer ?
#
loop_
_entity_poly.entity_id
_entity_poly.type
_entity_poly.pdbx_seq_one_letter_code
_entity_poly.pdbx_strand_id
1 'polypeptide(L)' 'LIAVEKTKCPSSERPKKKRVTFGEVLSPEIFDEALPANTPLRRGAAP' A
#
# COMPACT_ATOMS: atom_id res chain seq x y z
N LEU A 1 8.01 -18.92 48.21
CA LEU A 1 7.02 -19.09 47.12
C LEU A 1 6.31 -17.77 46.91
N ILE A 2 6.65 -17.01 45.88
CA ILE A 2 5.81 -15.88 45.47
C ILE A 2 5.76 -15.93 43.95
N ALA A 3 4.63 -16.39 43.42
CA ALA A 3 4.35 -16.37 42.00
C ALA A 3 4.01 -14.93 41.61
N VAL A 4 4.87 -14.32 40.79
CA VAL A 4 4.53 -13.07 40.10
C VAL A 4 3.54 -13.44 39.00
N GLU A 5 2.27 -13.14 39.23
CA GLU A 5 1.23 -13.23 38.20
C GLU A 5 1.60 -12.28 37.07
N LYS A 6 2.05 -12.85 35.94
CA LYS A 6 2.04 -12.14 34.67
C LYS A 6 0.58 -11.91 34.31
N THR A 7 0.11 -10.69 34.49
CA THR A 7 -1.10 -10.21 33.84
C THR A 7 -0.86 -10.25 32.33
N LYS A 8 -1.23 -11.36 31.70
CA LYS A 8 -1.43 -11.41 30.25
C LYS A 8 -2.64 -10.53 29.99
N CYS A 9 -2.40 -9.26 29.67
CA CYS A 9 -3.41 -8.44 29.03
C CYS A 9 -3.90 -9.26 27.83
N PRO A 10 -5.19 -9.65 27.76
CA PRO A 10 -5.71 -10.21 26.54
C PRO A 10 -5.61 -9.07 25.54
N SER A 11 -4.54 -9.09 24.74
CA SER A 11 -4.46 -8.39 23.48
C SER A 11 -5.79 -8.71 22.81
N SER A 12 -6.71 -7.75 22.83
CA SER A 12 -7.94 -7.81 22.09
C SER A 12 -7.48 -7.88 20.65
N GLU A 13 -7.30 -9.10 20.15
CA GLU A 13 -6.94 -9.39 18.78
C GLU A 13 -8.19 -9.10 17.97
N ARG A 14 -8.49 -7.80 17.85
CA ARG A 14 -9.60 -7.32 17.06
C ARG A 14 -9.35 -7.83 15.65
N PRO A 15 -10.35 -8.44 14.99
CA PRO A 15 -10.16 -8.93 13.64
C PRO A 15 -9.64 -7.79 12.77
N LYS A 16 -8.49 -8.02 12.11
CA LYS A 16 -7.86 -7.02 11.25
C LYS A 16 -8.82 -6.70 10.11
N LYS A 17 -9.48 -5.54 10.21
CA LYS A 17 -10.40 -5.05 9.18
C LYS A 17 -9.58 -4.55 7.99
N LYS A 18 -10.12 -4.69 6.77
CA LYS A 18 -9.55 -4.02 5.60
C LYS A 18 -9.51 -2.52 5.87
N ARG A 19 -8.38 -1.89 5.57
CA ARG A 19 -8.16 -0.44 5.69
C ARG A 19 -7.60 0.06 4.37
N VAL A 20 -8.01 1.26 3.97
CA VAL A 20 -7.42 1.93 2.81
C VAL A 20 -5.99 2.34 3.14
N THR A 21 -5.09 2.05 2.22
CA THR A 21 -3.69 2.46 2.24
C THR A 21 -3.32 2.98 0.86
N PHE A 22 -2.35 3.89 0.79
CA PHE A 22 -1.77 4.33 -0.47
C PHE A 22 -0.55 3.47 -0.80
N GLY A 23 -0.41 3.11 -2.08
CA GLY A 23 0.77 2.40 -2.58
C GLY A 23 1.97 3.33 -2.77
N GLU A 24 3.00 2.83 -3.43
CA GLU A 24 4.18 3.62 -3.79
C GLU A 24 3.87 4.64 -4.89
N VAL A 25 4.78 5.62 -5.05
CA VAL A 25 4.70 6.58 -6.15
C VAL A 25 5.09 5.89 -7.45
N LEU A 26 4.22 5.95 -8.45
CA LEU A 26 4.47 5.39 -9.78
C LEU A 26 5.06 6.43 -10.72
N SER A 27 5.91 5.98 -11.64
CA SER A 27 6.37 6.83 -12.73
C SER A 27 5.22 7.13 -13.69
N PRO A 28 5.05 8.40 -14.12
CA PRO A 28 3.96 8.77 -15.00
C PRO A 28 4.20 8.28 -16.43
N GLU A 29 3.10 8.09 -17.15
CA GLU A 29 3.12 7.96 -18.60
C GLU A 29 3.25 9.34 -19.25
N ILE A 30 4.15 9.46 -20.22
CA ILE A 30 4.43 10.72 -20.92
C ILE A 30 3.99 10.58 -22.38
N PHE A 31 3.15 11.52 -22.82
CA PHE A 31 2.63 11.61 -24.18
C PHE A 31 3.17 12.85 -24.87
N ASP A 32 3.21 12.78 -26.20
CA ASP A 32 3.34 13.93 -27.08
C ASP A 32 1.97 14.14 -27.74
N GLU A 33 1.45 15.36 -27.72
CA GLU A 33 0.14 15.68 -28.31
C GLU A 33 0.11 15.49 -29.83
N ALA A 34 1.26 15.58 -30.50
CA ALA A 34 1.36 15.36 -31.94
C ALA A 34 1.42 13.88 -32.32
N LEU A 35 1.64 12.99 -31.35
CA LEU A 35 1.75 11.54 -31.60
C LEU A 35 0.40 10.83 -31.41
N PRO A 36 0.16 9.74 -32.15
CA PRO A 36 -0.99 8.88 -31.90
C PRO A 36 -1.02 8.39 -30.44
N ALA A 37 -2.24 8.20 -29.91
CA ALA A 37 -2.44 7.81 -28.51
C ALA A 37 -1.79 6.47 -28.12
N ASN A 38 -1.47 5.59 -29.08
CA ASN A 38 -0.85 4.30 -28.83
C ASN A 38 0.70 4.31 -28.87
N THR A 39 1.32 5.48 -29.06
CA THR A 39 2.78 5.63 -29.11
C THR A 39 3.26 6.62 -28.05
N PRO A 40 3.19 6.28 -26.75
CA PRO A 40 3.68 7.15 -25.69
C PRO A 40 5.19 7.34 -25.79
N LEU A 41 5.68 8.52 -25.41
CA LEU A 41 7.12 8.81 -25.33
C LEU A 41 7.79 7.99 -24.23
N ARG A 42 7.08 7.79 -23.11
CA ARG A 42 7.53 6.96 -22.01
C ARG A 42 6.34 6.29 -21.34
N ARG A 43 6.39 4.96 -21.21
CA ARG A 43 5.35 4.20 -20.51
C ARG A 43 5.38 4.47 -19.00
N GLY A 44 4.20 4.60 -18.40
CA GLY A 44 4.05 4.66 -16.95
C GLY A 44 4.31 3.32 -16.27
N ALA A 45 4.51 3.34 -14.96
CA ALA A 45 4.60 2.12 -14.16
C ALA A 45 3.20 1.58 -13.83
N ALA A 46 3.06 0.25 -13.77
CA ALA A 46 1.85 -0.41 -13.29
C ALA A 46 1.92 -0.61 -11.76
N PRO A 47 0.79 -0.51 -11.04
CA PRO A 47 0.72 -0.81 -9.61
C PRO A 47 0.92 -2.31 -9.31
#